data_AF-A0A3B9BID4-F1
#
_entry.id   AF-A0A3B9BID4-F1
#
_cell.length_a   1.000
_cell.length_b   1.000
_cell.length_c   1.000
_cell.angle_alpha   90.00
_cell.angle_beta   90.00
_cell.angle_gamma   90.00
#
_symmetry.space_group_name_H-M   'P 1'
#
loop_
_entity.id
_entity.type
_entity.pdbx_description
1 polymer ?
#
loop_
_entity_poly.entity_id
_entity_poly.type
_entity_poly.pdbx_seq_one_letter_code
_entity_poly.pdbx_strand_id
1 'polypeptide(L)' 'MDLELGGKSVIVTGGASNIGRAITLGFAREGANITVA' A
#
# COMPACT_ATOMS: atom_id res chain seq x y z
N MET A 1 -11.13 11.22 1.97
CA MET A 1 -11.48 11.12 0.54
C MET A 1 -11.61 9.65 0.25
N ASP A 2 -12.65 9.22 -0.46
CA ASP A 2 -12.74 7.83 -0.90
C ASP A 2 -11.92 7.66 -2.18
N LEU A 3 -10.92 6.77 -2.15
CA LEU A 3 -10.03 6.49 -3.27
C LEU A 3 -10.38 5.19 -4.00
N GLU A 4 -11.39 4.44 -3.52
CA GLU A 4 -11.84 3.17 -4.14
C GLU A 4 -10.72 2.11 -4.29
N LEU A 5 -9.72 2.13 -3.40
CA LEU A 5 -8.58 1.19 -3.43
C LEU A 5 -8.83 -0.10 -2.64
N GLY A 6 -9.97 -0.20 -1.95
CA GLY A 6 -10.37 -1.39 -1.20
C GLY A 6 -10.34 -2.66 -2.06
N GLY A 7 -9.57 -3.65 -1.62
CA GLY A 7 -9.42 -4.93 -2.30
C GLY A 7 -8.59 -4.91 -3.59
N LYS A 8 -8.10 -3.75 -4.05
CA LYS A 8 -7.19 -3.67 -5.21
C LYS A 8 -5.84 -4.27 -4.87
N SER A 9 -5.24 -4.99 -5.81
CA SER A 9 -3.89 -5.54 -5.66
C SER A 9 -2.83 -4.49 -6.00
N VAL A 10 -1.87 -4.29 -5.10
CA VAL A 10 -0.78 -3.30 -5.26
C VAL A 10 0.56 -3.96 -4.90
N ILE A 11 1.58 -3.73 -5.73
CA ILE A 11 2.96 -4.11 -5.42
C ILE A 11 3.72 -2.85 -5.01
N VAL A 12 4.36 -2.87 -3.84
CA VAL A 12 5.25 -1.80 -3.38
C VAL A 12 6.67 -2.36 -3.28
N THR A 13 7.55 -1.94 -4.19
CA THR A 13 8.97 -2.30 -4.13
C THR A 13 9.69 -1.48 -3.05
N GLY A 14 10.58 -2.11 -2.29
CA GLY A 14 11.24 -1.47 -1.16
C GLY A 14 10.26 -1.05 -0.03
N GLY A 15 9.06 -1.64 0.00
CA GLY A 15 7.96 -1.25 0.90
C GLY A 15 8.22 -1.49 2.39
N ALA A 16 9.34 -2.11 2.76
CA ALA A 16 9.66 -2.44 4.14
C ALA A 16 10.31 -1.30 4.95
N SER A 17 10.85 -0.26 4.31
CA SER A 17 11.62 0.80 5.00
C SER A 17 11.34 2.21 4.49
N ASN A 18 11.67 3.22 5.31
CA ASN A 18 11.64 4.63 4.97
C ASN A 18 10.34 5.05 4.26
N ILE A 19 10.47 5.62 3.06
CA ILE A 19 9.37 6.08 2.22
C ILE A 19 8.50 4.89 1.76
N GLY A 20 9.12 3.76 1.40
CA GLY A 20 8.39 2.55 0.99
C GLY A 20 7.41 2.09 2.08
N ARG A 21 7.85 2.11 3.34
CA ARG A 21 6.97 1.79 4.48
C ARG A 21 5.81 2.76 4.61
N ALA A 22 6.05 4.06 4.42
CA ALA A 22 4.98 5.04 4.46
C ALA A 22 3.96 4.82 3.33
N ILE A 23 4.41 4.48 2.12
CA ILE A 23 3.57 4.15 0.98
C ILE A 23 2.73 2.90 1.26
N THR A 24 3.35 1.81 1.70
CA THR A 24 2.65 0.56 2.06
C THR A 24 1.58 0.81 3.12
N LEU A 25 1.88 1.58 4.16
CA LEU A 25 0.91 1.90 5.21
C LEU A 25 -0.21 2.83 4.71
N GLY A 26 0.06 3.68 3.73
CA GLY A 26 -0.96 4.47 3.04
C GLY A 26 -1.97 3.57 2.33
N PHE A 27 -1.50 2.68 1.45
CA PHE A 27 -2.37 1.70 0.77
C PHE A 27 -3.12 0.79 1.73
N ALA A 28 -2.50 0.41 2.86
CA ALA A 28 -3.13 -0.45 3.85
C ALA A 28 -4.32 0.24 4.53
N ARG A 29 -4.23 1.55 4.80
CA ARG A 29 -5.35 2.33 5.35
C ARG A 29 -6.52 2.42 4.38
N GLU A 30 -6.25 2.40 3.09
CA GLU A 30 -7.26 2.38 2.03
C GLU A 30 -7.83 0.96 1.75
N GLY A 31 -7.37 -0.06 2.47
CA GLY A 31 -7.88 -1.43 2.36
C GLY A 31 -7.37 -2.21 1.15
N ALA A 32 -6.26 -1.80 0.53
CA ALA A 32 -5.66 -2.52 -0.58
C ALA A 32 -5.02 -3.87 -0.16
N ASN A 33 -4.98 -4.82 -1.08
CA ASN A 33 -4.23 -6.07 -0.95
C ASN A 33 -2.79 -5.84 -1.42
N ILE A 34 -1.82 -5.87 -0.50
CA ILE A 34 -0.47 -5.37 -0.79
C ILE A 34 0.55 -6.50 -0.78
N THR A 35 1.37 -6.56 -1.83
CA THR A 35 2.60 -7.35 -1.87
C THR A 35 3.81 -6.42 -1.74
N VAL A 36 4.70 -6.72 -0.80
CA VAL A 36 5.98 -6.01 -0.66
C VAL A 36 7.06 -6.82 -1.38
N ALA A 37 7.83 -6.18 -2.26
CA ALA A 37 8.91 -6.79 -3.04
C ALA A 37 10.25 -6.05 -2.87
#